data_AF-A0A849N753-F1
#
_entry.id   AF-A0A849N753-F1
#
_cell.length_a   1.000
_cell.length_b   1.000
_cell.length_c   1.000
_cell.angle_alpha   90.00
_cell.angle_beta   90.00
_cell.angle_gamma   90.00
#
_symmetry.space_group_name_H-M   'P 1'
#
loop_
_entity.id
_entity.type
_entity.pdbx_description
1 polymer ?
#
loop_
_entity_poly.entity_id
_entity_poly.type
_entity_poly.pdbx_seq_one_letter_code
_entity_poly.pdbx_strand_id
1 'polypeptide(L)'
;MFQPAPESHAARLVRPHLAPADPVAALPDRRQAFDFRARPLMALDCRFEGGQRKAFKYPDLLSCEFDGGRRITLYFEMATVIIEGRNLVTGYDHLVECKVASVQERHCSEFELEDCGSFVERIRVGDPQPRGPAEHPAGRPGGQAITG
;
A
#
# COMPACT_ATOMS: atom_id res chain seq x y z
N MET A 1 -34.06 52.36 -53.90
CA MET A 1 -34.53 53.11 -52.71
C MET A 1 -33.34 53.35 -51.80
N PHE A 2 -33.26 54.56 -51.24
CA PHE A 2 -32.14 55.18 -50.54
C PHE A 2 -32.38 55.16 -49.01
N GLN A 3 -31.31 54.84 -48.25
CA GLN A 3 -30.93 55.31 -46.88
C GLN A 3 -31.81 55.00 -45.64
N PRO A 4 -31.28 55.12 -44.38
CA PRO A 4 -29.88 55.34 -43.90
C PRO A 4 -29.42 54.41 -42.72
N ALA A 5 -28.14 54.54 -42.31
CA ALA A 5 -27.50 54.05 -41.06
C ALA A 5 -27.85 54.97 -39.83
N PRO A 6 -27.33 54.89 -38.56
CA PRO A 6 -25.94 54.59 -38.16
C PRO A 6 -25.69 53.99 -36.72
N GLU A 7 -24.39 53.97 -36.33
CA GLU A 7 -23.80 54.00 -34.95
C GLU A 7 -23.60 52.66 -34.20
N SER A 8 -22.36 52.15 -34.12
CA SER A 8 -21.26 52.53 -33.19
C SER A 8 -21.47 52.01 -31.76
N HIS A 9 -20.70 50.99 -31.37
CA HIS A 9 -20.03 50.99 -30.07
C HIS A 9 -18.90 49.96 -30.05
N ALA A 10 -17.68 50.47 -29.89
CA ALA A 10 -16.50 49.70 -29.55
C ALA A 10 -16.66 49.10 -28.13
N ALA A 11 -16.36 47.82 -27.98
CA ALA A 11 -16.03 47.22 -26.69
C ALA A 11 -14.96 46.14 -26.90
N ARG A 12 -13.72 46.59 -26.77
CA ARG A 12 -12.50 45.79 -26.71
C ARG A 12 -12.53 44.99 -25.40
N LEU A 13 -12.87 43.70 -25.45
CA LEU A 13 -12.73 42.78 -24.32
C LEU A 13 -11.58 41.80 -24.58
N VAL A 14 -10.43 42.23 -24.06
CA VAL A 14 -9.33 41.48 -23.45
C VAL A 14 -9.51 39.95 -23.47
N ARG A 15 -8.62 39.27 -24.20
CA ARG A 15 -8.34 37.84 -24.01
C ARG A 15 -7.74 37.64 -22.62
N PRO A 16 -8.29 36.80 -21.73
CA PRO A 16 -7.49 36.19 -20.69
C PRO A 16 -6.68 35.05 -21.34
N HIS A 17 -5.38 35.26 -21.44
CA HIS A 17 -4.41 34.20 -21.70
C HIS A 17 -4.36 33.30 -20.47
N LEU A 18 -5.20 32.26 -20.44
CA LEU A 18 -5.01 31.16 -19.49
C LEU A 18 -3.82 30.33 -19.99
N ALA A 19 -2.76 30.35 -19.19
CA ALA A 19 -1.58 29.51 -19.34
C ALA A 19 -1.99 28.03 -19.46
N PRO A 20 -1.22 27.20 -20.20
CA PRO A 20 -1.43 25.77 -20.20
C PRO A 20 -1.21 25.26 -18.78
N ALA A 21 -2.28 24.71 -18.19
CA ALA A 21 -2.15 23.91 -16.99
C ALA A 21 -1.26 22.72 -17.37
N ASP A 22 -0.09 22.63 -16.73
CA ASP A 22 0.71 21.41 -16.66
C ASP A 22 -0.24 20.22 -16.53
N PRO A 23 -0.17 19.19 -17.39
CA PRO A 23 -0.73 17.92 -17.02
C PRO A 23 0.12 17.45 -15.85
N VAL A 24 -0.39 17.68 -14.64
CA VAL A 24 0.05 17.01 -13.42
C VAL A 24 0.25 15.57 -13.84
N ALA A 25 1.52 15.17 -13.92
CA ALA A 25 1.90 13.82 -14.23
C ALA A 25 1.03 12.96 -13.34
N ALA A 26 0.15 12.17 -13.96
CA ALA A 26 -0.62 11.17 -13.26
C ALA A 26 0.43 10.27 -12.61
N LEU A 27 0.75 10.56 -11.35
CA LEU A 27 1.49 9.67 -10.49
C LEU A 27 0.71 8.37 -10.60
N PRO A 28 1.29 7.28 -11.13
CA PRO A 28 0.61 6.02 -11.10
C PRO A 28 0.36 5.77 -9.62
N ASP A 29 -0.92 5.81 -9.23
CA ASP A 29 -1.41 5.38 -7.95
C ASP A 29 -0.80 3.99 -7.75
N ARG A 30 0.30 3.91 -6.97
CA ARG A 30 1.04 2.68 -6.72
C ARG A 30 0.23 1.77 -5.77
N ARG A 31 -1.10 1.84 -5.82
CA ARG A 31 -1.94 0.71 -5.47
C ARG A 31 -1.76 -0.27 -6.61
N GLN A 32 -0.74 -1.12 -6.48
CA GLN A 32 -0.61 -2.31 -7.28
C GLN A 32 -1.97 -3.00 -7.23
N ALA A 33 -2.74 -2.90 -8.32
CA ALA A 33 -4.08 -3.45 -8.38
C ALA A 33 -3.91 -4.97 -8.29
N PHE A 34 -4.17 -5.52 -7.12
CA PHE A 34 -4.15 -6.96 -6.91
C PHE A 34 -5.31 -7.54 -7.73
N ASP A 35 -5.00 -8.21 -8.83
CA ASP A 35 -5.99 -8.84 -9.71
C ASP A 35 -6.51 -10.15 -9.08
N PHE A 36 -7.44 -10.01 -8.13
CA PHE A 36 -8.03 -11.14 -7.39
C PHE A 36 -8.94 -12.04 -8.23
N ARG A 37 -9.34 -11.64 -9.44
CA ARG A 37 -10.42 -12.30 -10.19
C ARG A 37 -10.04 -13.63 -10.86
N ALA A 38 -8.76 -13.99 -10.92
CA ALA A 38 -8.29 -15.14 -11.68
C ALA A 38 -7.79 -16.33 -10.84
N ARG A 39 -7.82 -16.24 -9.50
CA ARG A 39 -7.24 -17.27 -8.62
C ARG A 39 -8.30 -17.95 -7.77
N PRO A 40 -8.19 -19.27 -7.51
CA PRO A 40 -9.05 -19.94 -6.54
C PRO A 40 -9.02 -19.18 -5.21
N LEU A 41 -10.14 -19.21 -4.47
CA LEU A 41 -10.31 -18.59 -3.14
C LEU A 41 -9.32 -19.20 -2.14
N MET A 42 -8.06 -18.80 -2.22
CA MET A 42 -7.02 -19.22 -1.30
C MET A 42 -7.15 -18.40 -0.02
N ALA A 43 -6.88 -19.06 1.10
CA ALA A 43 -6.78 -18.43 2.40
C ALA A 43 -5.39 -18.68 2.98
N LEU A 44 -4.85 -17.68 3.65
CA LEU A 44 -3.66 -17.78 4.46
C LEU A 44 -4.01 -18.41 5.81
N ASP A 45 -3.49 -19.59 6.09
CA ASP A 45 -3.63 -20.29 7.36
C ASP A 45 -2.49 -19.90 8.32
N CYS A 46 -2.79 -19.10 9.34
CA CYS A 46 -1.86 -18.73 10.40
C CYS A 46 -1.93 -19.74 11.54
N ARG A 47 -0.81 -20.40 11.83
CA ARG A 47 -0.67 -21.40 12.89
C ARG A 47 0.18 -20.86 14.03
N PHE A 48 -0.38 -20.86 15.23
CA PHE A 48 0.27 -20.35 16.43
C PHE A 48 0.96 -21.48 17.19
N GLU A 49 2.00 -21.16 17.98
CA GLU A 49 2.76 -22.15 18.75
C GLU A 49 1.86 -22.97 19.69
N GLY A 50 0.83 -22.34 20.26
CA GLY A 50 -0.16 -22.99 21.14
C GLY A 50 -1.16 -23.90 20.43
N GLY A 51 -0.97 -24.20 19.14
CA GLY A 51 -1.86 -25.06 18.34
C GLY A 51 -3.13 -24.37 17.83
N GLN A 52 -3.37 -23.12 18.23
CA GLN A 52 -4.42 -22.29 17.64
C GLN A 52 -4.16 -22.08 16.15
N ARG A 53 -5.23 -21.94 15.36
CA ARG A 53 -5.16 -21.61 13.94
C ARG A 53 -6.18 -20.52 13.60
N LYS A 54 -5.83 -19.63 12.68
CA LYS A 54 -6.73 -18.62 12.11
C LYS A 54 -6.50 -18.54 10.61
N ALA A 55 -7.58 -18.49 9.83
CA ALA A 55 -7.50 -18.38 8.38
C ALA A 55 -7.99 -17.01 7.91
N PHE A 56 -7.27 -16.41 6.95
CA PHE A 56 -7.61 -15.12 6.34
C PHE A 56 -7.71 -15.29 4.84
N LYS A 57 -8.81 -14.84 4.23
CA LYS A 57 -9.01 -15.00 2.78
C LYS A 57 -8.17 -13.96 2.04
N TYR A 58 -7.43 -14.39 1.02
CA TYR A 58 -6.66 -13.46 0.19
C TYR A 58 -7.51 -12.40 -0.51
N PRO A 59 -8.75 -12.68 -0.96
CA PRO A 59 -9.65 -11.63 -1.47
C PRO A 59 -9.93 -10.48 -0.49
N ASP A 60 -9.80 -10.72 0.83
CA ASP A 60 -10.06 -9.71 1.86
C ASP A 60 -8.78 -8.90 2.21
N LEU A 61 -7.65 -9.20 1.56
CA LEU A 61 -6.36 -8.55 1.78
C LEU A 61 -6.31 -7.22 1.04
N LEU A 62 -6.25 -6.12 1.80
CA LEU A 62 -6.23 -4.75 1.28
C LEU A 62 -4.82 -4.30 0.89
N SER A 63 -3.82 -4.66 1.70
CA SER A 63 -2.42 -4.29 1.46
C SER A 63 -1.44 -5.14 2.27
N CYS A 64 -0.18 -5.14 1.84
CA CYS A 64 0.94 -5.82 2.49
C CYS A 64 2.12 -4.87 2.63
N GLU A 65 2.68 -4.78 3.83
CA GLU A 65 3.90 -4.02 4.11
C GLU A 65 5.02 -4.92 4.60
N PHE A 66 6.24 -4.54 4.26
CA PHE A 66 7.46 -5.11 4.78
C PHE A 66 8.39 -4.00 5.25
N ASP A 67 8.87 -4.11 6.48
CA ASP A 67 9.76 -3.10 7.08
C ASP A 67 11.21 -3.15 6.55
N GLY A 68 11.50 -4.06 5.63
CA GLY A 68 12.85 -4.27 5.09
C GLY A 68 13.71 -5.23 5.92
N GLY A 69 13.17 -5.82 6.98
CA GLY A 69 13.93 -6.70 7.85
C GLY A 69 13.12 -7.84 8.44
N ARG A 70 12.37 -7.54 9.50
CA ARG A 70 11.87 -8.55 10.44
C ARG A 70 10.36 -8.60 10.55
N ARG A 71 9.64 -7.71 9.87
CA ARG A 71 8.21 -7.57 10.06
C ARG A 71 7.46 -7.45 8.74
N ILE A 72 6.49 -8.32 8.56
CA ILE A 72 5.46 -8.21 7.52
C ILE A 72 4.15 -7.82 8.21
N THR A 73 3.45 -6.82 7.68
CA THR A 73 2.09 -6.45 8.12
C THR A 73 1.12 -6.68 6.97
N LEU A 74 0.09 -7.48 7.21
CA LEU A 74 -0.97 -7.78 6.27
C LEU A 74 -2.26 -7.13 6.77
N TYR A 75 -2.84 -6.27 5.96
CA TYR A 75 -4.07 -5.54 6.27
C TYR A 75 -5.23 -6.24 5.60
N PHE A 76 -6.04 -6.95 6.36
CA PHE A 76 -7.30 -7.50 5.89
C PHE A 76 -8.46 -6.57 6.25
N GLU A 77 -9.58 -6.68 5.53
CA GLU A 77 -10.80 -5.89 5.82
C GLU A 77 -11.19 -5.91 7.30
N MET A 78 -11.11 -7.08 7.93
CA MET A 78 -11.61 -7.32 9.30
C MET A 78 -10.50 -7.60 10.33
N ALA A 79 -9.22 -7.52 9.95
CA ALA A 79 -8.11 -7.78 10.87
C ALA A 79 -6.78 -7.25 10.35
N THR A 80 -5.84 -7.02 11.26
CA THR A 80 -4.42 -6.80 10.90
C THR A 80 -3.60 -7.98 11.37
N VAL A 81 -2.85 -8.62 10.47
CA VAL A 81 -1.94 -9.71 10.80
C VAL A 81 -0.50 -9.22 10.73
N ILE A 82 0.24 -9.38 11.81
CA ILE A 82 1.66 -9.00 11.91
C ILE A 82 2.48 -10.27 12.05
N ILE A 83 3.44 -10.47 11.16
CA ILE A 83 4.36 -11.61 11.15
C ILE A 83 5.75 -11.05 11.47
N GLU A 84 6.32 -11.47 12.59
CA GLU A 84 7.65 -11.10 13.06
C GLU A 84 8.60 -12.29 12.91
N GLY A 85 9.84 -12.05 12.48
CA GLY A 85 10.77 -13.14 12.19
C GLY A 85 12.10 -12.72 11.57
N ARG A 86 12.77 -13.68 10.93
CA ARG A 86 14.07 -13.51 10.25
C ARG A 86 13.97 -14.00 8.80
N ASN A 87 14.76 -13.41 7.92
CA ASN A 87 14.82 -13.76 6.50
C ASN A 87 13.45 -13.79 5.81
N LEU A 88 12.60 -12.79 6.12
CA LEU A 88 11.21 -12.76 5.67
C LEU A 88 11.04 -12.24 4.23
N VAL A 89 12.10 -11.78 3.56
CA VAL A 89 12.02 -11.16 2.22
C VAL A 89 11.32 -12.08 1.21
N THR A 90 11.82 -13.31 1.04
CA THR A 90 11.20 -14.30 0.14
C THR A 90 9.77 -14.65 0.55
N GLY A 91 9.51 -14.68 1.86
CA GLY A 91 8.17 -14.89 2.40
C GLY A 91 7.21 -13.75 2.04
N TYR A 92 7.68 -12.50 2.08
CA TYR A 92 6.93 -11.32 1.68
C TYR A 92 6.59 -11.37 0.18
N ASP A 93 7.57 -11.66 -0.68
CA ASP A 93 7.36 -11.75 -2.12
C ASP A 93 6.28 -12.80 -2.45
N HIS A 94 6.33 -13.97 -1.81
CA HIS A 94 5.30 -15.00 -1.97
C HIS A 94 3.93 -14.61 -1.39
N LEU A 95 3.89 -13.85 -0.29
CA LEU A 95 2.65 -13.35 0.30
C LEU A 95 1.97 -12.33 -0.61
N VAL A 96 2.74 -11.41 -1.21
CA VAL A 96 2.25 -10.46 -2.22
C VAL A 96 1.71 -11.20 -3.43
N GLU A 97 2.36 -12.29 -3.84
CA GLU A 97 1.86 -13.10 -4.94
C GLU A 97 0.71 -14.05 -4.53
N CYS A 98 0.20 -13.99 -3.29
CA CYS A 98 -0.82 -14.89 -2.75
C CYS A 98 -0.49 -16.39 -2.95
N LYS A 99 0.80 -16.76 -2.87
CA LYS A 99 1.29 -18.14 -3.05
C LYS A 99 1.46 -18.89 -1.73
N VAL A 100 1.33 -18.22 -0.59
CA VAL A 100 1.57 -18.81 0.74
C VAL A 100 0.29 -19.40 1.30
N ALA A 101 0.20 -20.73 1.36
CA ALA A 101 -0.98 -21.38 1.94
C ALA A 101 -1.02 -21.29 3.48
N SER A 102 0.14 -21.23 4.12
CA SER A 102 0.22 -21.16 5.58
C SER A 102 1.50 -20.50 6.08
N VAL A 103 1.41 -19.85 7.23
CA VAL A 103 2.55 -19.40 8.05
C VAL A 103 2.41 -19.96 9.45
N GLN A 104 3.54 -20.32 10.07
CA GLN A 104 3.53 -20.98 11.37
C GLN A 104 4.60 -20.42 12.29
N GLU A 105 4.22 -20.04 13.51
CA GLU A 105 5.15 -19.63 14.57
C GLU A 105 6.10 -20.77 14.93
N ARG A 106 7.39 -20.43 15.06
CA ARG A 106 8.47 -21.34 15.46
C ARG A 106 8.54 -22.62 14.63
N HIS A 107 8.17 -22.52 13.36
CA HIS A 107 8.35 -23.58 12.38
C HIS A 107 9.76 -23.47 11.79
N CYS A 108 10.48 -24.59 11.80
CA CYS A 108 11.94 -24.74 11.64
C CYS A 108 12.73 -24.49 12.93
N SER A 109 13.49 -25.51 13.35
CA SER A 109 14.43 -25.43 14.48
C SER A 109 15.45 -24.33 14.20
N GLU A 110 15.82 -23.54 15.22
CA GLU A 110 16.88 -22.50 15.08
C GLU A 110 18.21 -23.11 14.57
N PHE A 111 18.39 -24.42 14.72
CA PHE A 111 19.54 -25.21 14.27
C PHE A 111 19.44 -25.74 12.83
N GLU A 112 18.27 -25.69 12.19
CA GLU A 112 18.05 -26.12 10.79
C GLU A 112 17.96 -24.92 9.82
N LEU A 113 18.20 -23.71 10.33
CA LEU A 113 18.24 -22.46 9.56
C LEU A 113 19.53 -22.33 8.73
N GLU A 114 20.07 -23.45 8.24
CA GLU A 114 21.20 -23.43 7.31
C GLU A 114 20.77 -22.74 6.00
N ASP A 115 21.21 -21.49 5.91
CA ASP A 115 21.36 -20.59 4.77
C ASP A 115 20.16 -20.03 3.98
N CYS A 116 18.92 -20.55 4.04
CA CYS A 116 17.86 -20.00 3.14
C CYS A 116 16.41 -19.99 3.66
N GLY A 117 16.12 -20.50 4.85
CA GLY A 117 14.73 -20.58 5.35
C GLY A 117 14.23 -19.29 6.01
N SER A 118 13.08 -18.77 5.58
CA SER A 118 12.34 -17.75 6.36
C SER A 118 11.89 -18.34 7.70
N PHE A 119 12.16 -17.63 8.80
CA PHE A 119 11.76 -18.06 10.15
C PHE A 119 10.72 -17.11 10.72
N VAL A 120 9.58 -17.64 11.14
CA VAL A 120 8.52 -16.86 11.80
C VAL A 120 8.65 -17.03 13.31
N GLU A 121 9.11 -15.99 13.99
CA GLU A 121 9.23 -15.95 15.45
C GLU A 121 7.85 -15.82 16.11
N ARG A 122 6.99 -14.97 15.54
CA ARG A 122 5.71 -14.62 16.14
C ARG A 122 4.69 -14.14 15.10
N ILE A 123 3.42 -14.46 15.33
CA ILE A 123 2.26 -13.96 14.61
C ILE A 123 1.36 -13.23 15.61
N ARG A 124 0.95 -11.99 15.29
CA ARG A 124 -0.05 -11.25 16.06
C ARG A 124 -1.23 -10.92 15.17
N VAL A 125 -2.43 -10.98 15.75
CA VAL A 125 -3.66 -10.56 15.10
C VAL A 125 -4.26 -9.43 15.91
N GLY A 126 -4.35 -8.26 15.30
CA GLY A 126 -4.98 -7.08 15.88
C GLY A 126 -6.25 -6.67 15.13
N ASP A 127 -6.88 -5.61 15.61
CA ASP A 127 -8.07 -5.01 15.00
C ASP A 127 -7.82 -4.55 13.55
N PRO A 128 -8.86 -4.47 12.71
CA PRO A 128 -8.75 -3.93 11.37
C PRO A 128 -8.25 -2.49 11.39
N GLN A 129 -7.25 -2.18 10.57
CA GLN A 129 -6.76 -0.82 10.39
C GLN A 129 -7.23 -0.29 9.02
N PRO A 130 -8.23 0.61 8.98
CA PRO A 130 -8.95 0.97 7.76
C PRO A 130 -8.15 1.80 6.74
N ARG A 131 -6.85 2.04 6.95
CA ARG A 131 -6.05 2.95 6.11
C ARG A 131 -4.77 2.34 5.52
N GLY A 132 -4.41 1.09 5.80
CA GLY A 132 -3.04 0.63 5.51
C GLY A 132 -2.03 1.54 6.25
N PRO A 133 -0.78 1.70 5.77
CA PRO A 133 0.20 2.52 6.47
C PRO A 133 -0.38 3.93 6.61
N ALA A 134 -0.29 4.51 7.81
CA ALA A 134 -0.50 5.93 7.94
C ALA A 134 0.47 6.60 6.96
N GLU A 135 -0.06 7.33 5.97
CA GLU A 135 0.74 8.25 5.17
C GLU A 135 1.46 9.16 6.17
N HIS A 136 2.73 8.86 6.45
CA HIS A 136 3.60 9.76 7.17
C HIS A 136 3.61 11.04 6.33
N PRO A 137 3.19 12.20 6.87
CA PRO A 137 3.41 13.45 6.18
C PRO A 137 4.92 13.68 6.14
N ALA A 138 5.56 13.22 5.06
CA ALA A 138 6.87 13.66 4.66
C ALA A 138 6.73 15.15 4.29
N GLY A 139 7.16 16.05 5.18
CA GLY A 139 7.16 17.47 4.82
C GLY A 139 7.33 18.48 5.94
N ARG A 140 8.54 18.58 6.50
CA ARG A 140 9.25 19.87 6.47
C ARG A 140 10.73 19.67 6.83
N PRO A 141 11.66 19.81 5.86
CA PRO A 141 13.05 20.06 6.22
C PRO A 141 13.13 21.46 6.85
N GLY A 142 13.95 21.58 7.89
CA GLY A 142 14.08 22.80 8.68
C GLY A 142 14.53 24.00 7.85
N GLY A 143 13.80 25.09 7.97
CA GLY A 143 14.31 26.42 7.68
C GLY A 143 14.76 27.05 9.00
N GLN A 144 16.05 26.99 9.30
CA GLN A 144 16.64 27.92 10.27
C GLN A 144 16.48 29.33 9.70
N ALA A 145 15.66 30.15 10.35
CA ALA A 145 15.69 31.58 10.13
C ALA A 145 16.92 32.14 10.86
N ILE A 146 17.98 32.37 10.10
CA ILE A 146 19.00 33.36 10.44
C ILE A 146 18.36 34.74 10.31
N THR A 147 18.28 35.48 11.42
CA THR A 147 18.01 36.92 11.38
C THR A 147 19.19 37.61 12.06
N GLY A 148 19.95 38.35 11.25
CA GLY A 148 20.87 39.38 11.71
C GLY A 148 20.18 40.72 11.89
#